data_AF-A0A2G9TK46-F1
#
_entry.id   AF-A0A2G9TK46-F1
#
_cell.length_a   1.000
_cell.length_b   1.000
_cell.length_c   1.000
_cell.angle_alpha   90.00
_cell.angle_beta   90.00
_cell.angle_gamma   90.00
#
_symmetry.space_group_name_H-M   'P 1'
#
loop_
_entity.id
_entity.type
_entity.pdbx_description
1 polymer ?
#
loop_
_entity_poly.entity_id
_entity_poly.type
_entity_poly.pdbx_seq_one_letter_code
_entity_poly.pdbx_strand_id
1 'polypeptide(L)' 'MVVVDIQLLYTVLNEDEIVFTDSSSKWDRRHVVHIIIGHEPLGRIFKHKISTGETTVLADNLHLPNGVQ' A
#
# COMPACT_ATOMS: atom_id res chain seq x y z
N MET A 1 8.64 17.59 10.82
CA MET A 1 7.22 17.19 10.86
C MET A 1 6.94 16.44 9.57
N VAL A 2 7.05 15.11 9.56
CA VAL A 2 6.74 14.31 8.37
C VAL A 2 5.22 14.28 8.30
N VAL A 3 4.66 14.90 7.27
CA VAL A 3 3.23 14.76 6.97
C VAL A 3 3.03 13.31 6.56
N VAL A 4 2.45 12.51 7.45
CA VAL A 4 2.01 11.16 7.13
C VAL A 4 0.70 11.32 6.36
N ASP A 5 0.80 11.43 5.04
CA ASP A 5 -0.38 11.44 4.20
C ASP A 5 -0.87 9.99 4.04
N ILE A 6 -1.94 9.65 4.77
CA ILE A 6 -2.53 8.30 4.82
C ILE A 6 -3.78 8.26 3.92
N GLN A 7 -3.81 9.08 2.87
CA GLN A 7 -4.91 9.16 1.90
C GLN A 7 -4.44 8.50 0.59
N LEU A 8 -4.96 7.29 0.32
CA LEU A 8 -5.05 6.60 -0.98
C LEU A 8 -3.81 6.69 -1.88
N LEU A 9 -2.98 5.65 -1.82
CA LEU A 9 -1.74 5.50 -2.58
C LEU A 9 -1.92 4.50 -3.70
N TYR A 10 -2.76 4.87 -4.67
CA TYR A 10 -2.87 4.13 -5.91
C TYR A 10 -2.53 5.02 -7.10
N THR A 11 -1.90 4.42 -8.10
CA THR A 11 -1.54 5.05 -9.36
C THR A 11 -2.16 4.22 -10.48
N VAL A 12 -2.95 4.88 -11.32
CA VAL A 12 -3.44 4.28 -12.56
C VAL A 12 -2.30 4.31 -13.57
N LEU A 13 -1.80 3.14 -13.95
CA LEU A 13 -0.73 3.04 -14.95
C LEU A 13 -1.30 3.20 -16.37
N ASN A 14 -2.49 2.65 -16.60
CA ASN A 14 -3.24 2.71 -17.86
C ASN A 14 -4.70 2.27 -17.62
N GLU A 15 -5.49 2.14 -18.70
CA GLU A 15 -6.91 1.76 -18.64
C GLU A 15 -7.18 0.39 -17.99
N ASP A 16 -6.17 -0.49 -17.91
CA ASP A 16 -6.32 -1.86 -17.43
C ASP A 16 -5.50 -2.16 -16.18
N GLU A 17 -4.64 -1.24 -15.73
CA GLU A 17 -3.67 -1.52 -14.66
C GLU A 17 -3.62 -0.43 -13.60
N ILE A 18 -3.77 -0.85 -12.35
CA ILE A 18 -3.67 -0.01 -11.16
C ILE A 18 -2.58 -0.59 -10.26
N VAL A 19 -1.71 0.27 -9.75
CA VAL A 19 -0.79 -0.09 -8.67
C VAL A 19 -1.27 0.58 -7.39
N PHE A 20 -1.27 -0.13 -6.27
CA PHE A 20 -1.67 0.43 -4.98
C PHE A 20 -0.85 -0.15 -3.84
N THR A 21 -0.83 0.56 -2.71
CA THR A 21 -0.13 0.10 -1.51
C THR A 21 -1.08 -0.13 -0.33
N ASP A 22 -0.68 -1.01 0.58
CA ASP A 22 -1.22 -1.06 1.94
C ASP A 22 -0.09 -0.88 2.96
N SER A 23 -0.38 -0.21 4.07
CA SER A 23 0.64 0.13 5.08
C SER A 23 0.91 -1.02 6.06
N SER A 24 0.02 -2.00 6.16
CA SER A 24 0.16 -3.15 7.04
C SER A 24 -0.79 -4.28 6.63
N SER A 25 -0.27 -5.51 6.59
CA SER A 25 -1.05 -6.74 6.47
C SER A 25 -1.76 -7.17 7.77
N LYS A 26 -1.48 -6.49 8.89
CA LYS A 26 -1.96 -6.84 10.24
C LYS A 26 -2.98 -5.85 10.80
N TRP A 27 -2.74 -4.56 10.57
CA TRP A 27 -3.52 -3.49 11.16
C TRP A 27 -4.26 -2.71 10.08
N ASP A 28 -5.56 -2.50 10.26
CA ASP A 28 -6.30 -1.59 9.39
C ASP A 28 -5.93 -0.12 9.69
N ARG A 29 -6.27 0.79 8.76
CA ARG A 29 -5.93 2.21 8.83
C ARG A 29 -6.39 2.91 10.13
N ARG A 30 -7.49 2.48 10.76
CA ARG A 30 -7.99 3.06 12.02
C ARG A 30 -7.02 2.81 13.18
N HIS A 31 -6.13 1.82 13.03
CA HIS A 31 -5.07 1.47 13.97
C HIS A 31 -3.71 2.05 13.55
N VAL A 32 -3.67 3.17 12.82
CA VAL A 32 -2.42 3.81 12.33
C VAL A 32 -1.34 3.95 13.39
N VAL A 33 -1.71 4.24 14.64
CA VAL A 33 -0.74 4.36 15.75
C VAL A 33 0.00 3.04 16.00
N HIS A 34 -0.67 1.89 15.88
CA HIS A 34 -0.04 0.57 16.00
C HIS A 34 0.91 0.30 14.83
N ILE A 35 0.56 0.72 13.63
CA ILE A 35 1.40 0.60 12.43
C ILE A 35 2.69 1.41 12.61
N ILE A 36 2.58 2.65 13.09
CA ILE A 36 3.73 3.56 13.26
C ILE A 36 4.63 3.07 14.40
N ILE A 37 4.07 2.74 15.57
CA ILE A 37 4.85 2.35 16.75
C ILE A 37 5.43 0.95 16.61
N GLY A 38 4.71 0.02 15.97
CA GLY A 38 5.17 -1.35 15.80
C GLY A 38 6.43 -1.46 14.96
N HIS A 39 6.64 -0.52 14.03
CA HIS A 39 7.79 -0.47 13.12
C HIS A 39 8.06 -1.84 12.45
N GLU A 40 6.99 -2.59 12.19
CA GLU A 40 7.04 -3.89 11.54
C GLU A 40 6.99 -3.67 10.01
N PRO A 41 7.80 -4.39 9.21
CA PRO A 41 7.79 -4.31 7.75
C PRO A 41 6.57 -5.04 7.16
N LEU A 42 5.36 -4.55 7.41
CA LEU A 42 4.13 -5.26 7.03
C LEU A 42 3.44 -4.68 5.80
N GLY A 43 3.98 -3.62 5.21
CA GLY A 43 3.38 -2.99 4.04
C GLY A 43 3.73 -3.70 2.73
N ARG A 44 2.85 -3.54 1.74
CA ARG A 44 2.97 -4.19 0.42
C ARG A 44 2.60 -3.25 -0.71
N ILE A 45 3.11 -3.57 -1.89
CA ILE A 45 2.74 -2.97 -3.16
C ILE A 45 2.06 -4.04 -4.01
N PHE A 46 0.92 -3.68 -4.59
CA PHE A 46 0.12 -4.54 -5.45
C PHE A 46 0.00 -3.95 -6.84
N LYS A 47 -0.07 -4.82 -7.84
CA LYS A 47 -0.57 -4.50 -9.17
C LYS A 47 -1.87 -5.24 -9.38
N HIS A 48 -2.89 -4.54 -9.86
CA HIS A 48 -4.17 -5.11 -10.22
C HIS A 48 -4.46 -4.88 -11.70
N LYS A 49 -4.84 -5.96 -12.37
CA LYS A 49 -5.31 -5.94 -13.75
C LYS A 49 -6.83 -6.00 -13.79
N ILE A 50 -7.46 -4.95 -14.30
CA ILE A 50 -8.91 -4.74 -14.21
C ILE A 50 -9.67 -5.79 -15.03
N SER A 51 -9.22 -6.04 -16.27
CA SER A 51 -9.86 -6.95 -17.21
C SER A 51 -9.93 -8.40 -16.73
N THR A 52 -8.96 -8.83 -15.91
CA THR A 52 -8.89 -10.20 -15.38
C THR A 52 -9.28 -10.29 -13.90
N GLY A 53 -9.33 -9.15 -13.20
CA GLY A 53 -9.48 -9.11 -11.75
C GLY A 53 -8.26 -9.64 -10.98
N GLU A 54 -7.14 -9.91 -11.68
CA GLU A 54 -5.94 -10.48 -11.07
C GLU A 54 -5.19 -9.42 -10.25
N THR A 55 -4.74 -9.81 -9.06
CA THR A 55 -3.89 -8.98 -8.21
C THR A 55 -2.60 -9.70 -7.89
N THR A 56 -1.47 -9.07 -8.16
CA THR A 56 -0.12 -9.58 -7.88
C THR A 56 0.57 -8.70 -6.86
N VAL A 57 1.30 -9.30 -5.93
CA VAL A 57 2.21 -8.57 -5.04
C VAL A 57 3.49 -8.24 -5.82
N LEU A 58 3.81 -6.96 -5.97
CA LEU A 58 5.04 -6.51 -6.61
C LEU A 58 6.21 -6.42 -5.63
N ALA A 59 5.91 -6.04 -4.38
CA ALA A 59 6.87 -5.97 -3.30
C ALA A 59 6.14 -6.14 -1.96
N ASP A 60 6.80 -6.77 -1.00
CA ASP A 60 6.36 -6.91 0.37
C ASP A 60 7.51 -6.65 1.35
N ASN A 61 7.23 -6.83 2.64
CA ASN A 61 8.18 -6.58 3.72
C ASN A 61 8.69 -5.12 3.77
N LEU A 62 7.80 -4.16 3.51
CA LEU A 62 8.12 -2.73 3.46
C LEU A 62 7.70 -2.01 4.75
N HIS A 63 8.53 -1.09 5.21
CA HIS A 63 8.18 -0.17 6.30
C HIS A 63 7.43 1.03 5.73
N LEU A 64 6.17 1.21 6.16
CA LEU A 64 5.34 2.37 5.81
C LEU A 64 5.42 2.75 4.31
N PRO A 65 5.18 1.82 3.37
CA PRO A 65 5.23 2.14 1.94
C PRO A 65 4.14 3.15 1.62
N ASN A 66 4.55 4.40 1.48
CA ASN A 66 3.68 5.53 1.21
C ASN A 66 3.80 5.88 -0.27
N GLY A 67 2.99 5.26 -1.11
CA GLY A 67 2.88 5.64 -2.52
C GLY A 67 3.84 4.90 -3.43
N VAL A 68 3.33 4.65 -4.63
CA VAL A 68 4.15 4.30 -5.78
C VAL A 68 4.22 5.56 -6.62
N GLN A 69 5.40 6.18 -6.66
CA GLN A 69 5.68 7.34 -7.51
C GLN A 69 6.39 6.91 -8.79
#